data_AF-A0A4P9X8L9-F1
#
_entry.id   AF-A0A4P9X8L9-F1
#
_cell.length_a   1.000
_cell.length_b   1.000
_cell.length_c   1.000
_cell.angle_alpha   90.00
_cell.angle_beta   90.00
_cell.angle_gamma   90.00
#
_symmetry.space_group_name_H-M   'P 1'
#
loop_
_entity.id
_entity.type
_entity.pdbx_description
1 polymer ?
#
loop_
_entity_poly.entity_id
_entity_poly.type
_entity_poly.pdbx_seq_one_letter_code
_entity_poly.pdbx_strand_id
1 'polypeptide(L)'
;MQLLFEQALLPGATTVDPLTGEATTAPPYVKIHLYGSSTNGLSSRGSDVDLCLETNCGHVTVHTVAHILRTAQFTDVFTIAKAKVPICKFFDPATALAGDININNLMALQNTRLIRRYADLDPRVRPFLFLVKAWAKARGLADAAKSGTISSYGWCMIALNFLQTRRPHRIIPSLHAIYLERLARGEGVPVYIEGHDVAFADDERVIADWHALMRSLAESASLRGPTLAELVVEFFHWMAHELPYERQVLSVRAGELIPKADKGWGKHISSLSRWLCVEEPFNPVRNLTNAVTFLSLLGLLSEVQRS
;
A
#
# COMPACT_ATOMS: atom_id res chain seq x y z
N MET A 1 -2.91 -24.60 -0.23
CA MET A 1 -2.84 -23.80 1.01
C MET A 1 -4.21 -23.50 1.63
N GLN A 2 -5.20 -22.99 0.89
CA GLN A 2 -6.57 -22.77 1.41
C GLN A 2 -7.15 -24.00 2.13
N LEU A 3 -7.27 -25.13 1.43
CA LEU A 3 -7.77 -26.39 1.97
C LEU A 3 -7.00 -26.87 3.21
N LEU A 4 -5.68 -26.65 3.25
CA LEU A 4 -4.84 -27.03 4.39
C LEU A 4 -5.28 -26.29 5.66
N PHE A 5 -5.48 -24.97 5.58
CA PHE A 5 -5.91 -24.19 6.73
C PHE A 5 -7.37 -24.47 7.11
N GLU A 6 -8.26 -24.69 6.14
CA GLU A 6 -9.65 -25.09 6.43
C GLU A 6 -9.71 -26.40 7.23
N GLN A 7 -8.97 -27.43 6.79
CA GLN A 7 -8.92 -28.72 7.46
C GLN A 7 -8.31 -28.63 8.86
N ALA A 8 -7.32 -27.75 9.05
CA ALA A 8 -6.63 -27.59 10.32
C ALA A 8 -7.37 -26.71 11.33
N LEU A 9 -8.12 -25.70 10.87
CA LEU A 9 -8.67 -24.66 11.74
C LEU A 9 -10.18 -24.73 11.95
N LEU A 10 -10.96 -25.24 11.00
CA LEU A 10 -12.43 -25.25 11.13
C LEU A 10 -12.97 -26.27 12.15
N PRO A 11 -12.42 -27.49 12.30
CA PRO A 11 -12.98 -28.47 13.22
C PRO A 11 -12.97 -27.99 14.68
N GLY A 12 -14.15 -27.85 15.28
CA GLY A 12 -14.31 -27.47 16.69
C GLY A 12 -13.91 -26.04 17.04
N ALA A 13 -13.79 -25.15 16.05
CA ALA A 13 -13.39 -23.76 16.29
C ALA A 13 -14.41 -22.98 17.10
N THR A 14 -13.92 -22.27 18.12
CA THR A 14 -14.60 -21.10 18.68
C THR A 14 -14.46 -19.93 17.71
N THR A 15 -15.48 -19.09 17.63
CA THR A 15 -15.47 -17.94 16.71
C THR A 15 -15.46 -16.61 17.45
N VAL A 16 -14.68 -15.67 16.91
CA VAL A 16 -14.55 -14.29 17.35
C VAL A 16 -14.68 -13.36 16.15
N ASP A 17 -15.24 -12.18 16.35
CA ASP A 17 -15.23 -11.13 15.34
C ASP A 17 -13.77 -10.76 15.00
N PRO A 18 -13.34 -10.85 13.73
CA PRO A 18 -11.96 -10.54 13.33
C PRO A 18 -11.52 -9.09 13.59
N LEU A 19 -12.46 -8.15 13.69
CA LEU A 19 -12.21 -6.73 13.89
C LEU A 19 -12.21 -6.35 15.38
N THR A 20 -13.11 -6.93 16.18
CA THR A 20 -13.24 -6.59 17.61
C THR A 20 -12.60 -7.61 18.56
N GLY A 21 -12.43 -8.85 18.11
CA GLY A 21 -11.95 -9.97 18.93
C GLY A 21 -13.00 -10.56 19.88
N GLU A 22 -14.23 -10.05 19.84
CA GLU A 22 -15.32 -10.51 20.71
C GLU A 22 -15.92 -11.83 20.21
N ALA A 23 -16.43 -12.68 21.11
CA ALA A 23 -17.07 -13.93 20.72
C ALA A 23 -18.27 -13.68 19.79
N THR A 24 -18.42 -14.51 18.76
CA THR A 24 -19.52 -14.41 17.80
C THR A 24 -20.21 -15.77 17.60
N THR A 25 -21.43 -15.76 17.07
CA THR A 25 -22.18 -16.97 16.67
C THR A 25 -22.04 -17.26 15.17
N ALA A 26 -21.32 -16.41 14.42
CA ALA A 26 -21.06 -16.63 13.01
C ALA A 26 -20.31 -17.95 12.80
N PRO A 27 -20.61 -18.71 11.72
CA PRO A 27 -19.93 -19.97 11.43
C PRO A 27 -18.42 -19.74 11.23
N PRO A 28 -17.56 -20.68 11.64
CA PRO A 28 -16.13 -20.55 11.44
C PRO A 28 -15.79 -20.52 9.95
N TYR A 29 -14.86 -19.67 9.57
CA TYR A 29 -14.38 -19.57 8.21
C TYR A 29 -12.88 -19.29 8.16
N VAL A 30 -12.30 -19.64 7.03
CA VAL A 30 -10.90 -19.41 6.70
C VAL A 30 -10.84 -18.96 5.25
N LYS A 31 -10.08 -17.90 4.96
CA LYS A 31 -9.78 -17.46 3.59
C LYS A 31 -8.32 -17.01 3.52
N ILE A 32 -7.63 -17.44 2.46
CA ILE A 32 -6.28 -17.01 2.14
C ILE A 32 -6.36 -15.97 1.03
N HIS A 33 -5.86 -14.78 1.31
CA HIS A 33 -5.79 -13.68 0.37
C HIS A 33 -4.35 -13.44 -0.03
N LEU A 34 -4.08 -13.47 -1.33
CA LEU A 34 -2.86 -12.91 -1.90
C LEU A 34 -2.97 -11.38 -1.89
N TYR A 35 -1.92 -10.70 -1.44
CA TYR A 35 -1.89 -9.25 -1.44
C TYR A 35 -0.50 -8.72 -1.81
N GLY A 36 -0.31 -7.41 -1.64
CA GLY A 36 0.97 -6.77 -1.88
C GLY A 36 1.43 -6.87 -3.32
N SER A 37 2.72 -7.11 -3.49
CA SER A 37 3.35 -7.07 -4.82
C SER A 37 2.85 -8.16 -5.76
N SER A 38 2.35 -9.26 -5.19
CA SER A 38 1.85 -10.42 -5.92
C SER A 38 0.54 -10.16 -6.65
N THR A 39 -0.26 -9.17 -6.23
CA THR A 39 -1.59 -8.94 -6.83
C THR A 39 -1.80 -7.56 -7.43
N ASN A 40 -0.95 -6.58 -7.11
CA ASN A 40 -0.93 -5.28 -7.78
C ASN A 40 -0.03 -5.27 -9.04
N GLY A 41 0.62 -6.39 -9.37
CA GLY A 41 1.49 -6.54 -10.54
C GLY A 41 2.81 -5.80 -10.43
N LEU A 42 3.26 -5.49 -9.20
CA LEU A 42 4.55 -4.88 -8.90
C LEU A 42 5.55 -5.93 -8.36
N SER A 43 5.33 -7.22 -8.65
CA SER A 43 6.23 -8.32 -8.30
C SER A 43 7.37 -8.43 -9.30
N SER A 44 8.54 -8.80 -8.80
CA SER A 44 9.74 -9.16 -9.59
C SER A 44 10.09 -10.63 -9.36
N ARG A 45 10.91 -11.23 -10.23
CA ARG A 45 11.37 -12.62 -10.02
C ARG A 45 12.03 -12.76 -8.65
N GLY A 46 11.60 -13.75 -7.87
CA GLY A 46 12.08 -13.99 -6.51
C GLY A 46 11.52 -13.04 -5.44
N SER A 47 10.40 -12.36 -5.70
CA SER A 47 9.68 -11.64 -4.63
C SER A 47 8.95 -12.62 -3.71
N ASP A 48 8.97 -12.37 -2.41
CA ASP A 48 8.16 -13.09 -1.44
C ASP A 48 6.67 -12.96 -1.80
N VAL A 49 5.91 -14.03 -1.56
CA VAL A 49 4.46 -14.04 -1.67
C VAL A 49 3.86 -13.53 -0.36
N ASP A 50 3.16 -12.40 -0.43
CA ASP A 50 2.46 -11.83 0.71
C ASP A 50 1.05 -12.43 0.84
N LEU A 51 0.76 -13.09 1.96
CA LEU A 51 -0.52 -13.75 2.25
C LEU A 51 -1.18 -13.21 3.54
N CYS A 52 -2.50 -13.04 3.49
CA CYS A 52 -3.33 -12.75 4.65
C CYS A 52 -4.28 -13.92 4.89
N LEU A 53 -4.19 -14.53 6.06
CA LEU A 53 -5.16 -15.49 6.57
C LEU A 53 -6.30 -14.71 7.23
N GLU A 54 -7.42 -14.56 6.53
CA GLU A 54 -8.66 -14.01 7.07
C GLU A 54 -9.45 -15.13 7.74
N THR A 55 -9.77 -14.98 9.03
CA THR A 55 -10.51 -15.98 9.79
C THR A 55 -11.15 -15.37 11.03
N ASN A 56 -12.31 -15.90 11.41
CA ASN A 56 -12.96 -15.63 12.69
C ASN A 56 -12.63 -16.70 13.75
N CYS A 57 -11.71 -17.63 13.52
CA CYS A 57 -11.37 -18.64 14.52
C CYS A 57 -10.54 -18.03 15.68
N GLY A 58 -11.04 -18.12 16.92
CA GLY A 58 -10.54 -17.36 18.08
C GLY A 58 -9.15 -17.71 18.63
N HIS A 59 -8.50 -18.76 18.11
CA HIS A 59 -7.21 -19.27 18.60
C HIS A 59 -6.07 -19.21 17.57
N VAL A 60 -6.29 -18.49 16.46
CA VAL A 60 -5.32 -18.45 15.36
C VAL A 60 -4.27 -17.39 15.66
N THR A 61 -3.03 -17.84 15.87
CA THR A 61 -1.86 -16.99 16.01
C THR A 61 -0.83 -17.32 14.94
N VAL A 62 0.17 -16.46 14.74
CA VAL A 62 1.27 -16.78 13.81
C VAL A 62 2.02 -18.06 14.19
N HIS A 63 2.00 -18.45 15.46
CA HIS A 63 2.55 -19.73 15.93
C HIS A 63 1.66 -20.91 15.52
N THR A 64 0.34 -20.76 15.57
CA THR A 64 -0.63 -21.72 15.04
C THR A 64 -0.37 -21.93 13.54
N VAL A 65 -0.21 -20.85 12.79
CA VAL A 65 0.12 -20.90 11.35
C VAL A 65 1.44 -21.62 11.11
N ALA A 66 2.50 -21.27 11.86
CA ALA A 66 3.80 -21.92 11.74
C ALA A 66 3.73 -23.43 12.02
N HIS A 67 2.94 -23.86 13.01
CA HIS A 67 2.74 -25.26 13.30
C HIS A 67 2.07 -26.00 12.13
N ILE A 68 0.98 -25.45 11.60
CA ILE A 68 0.25 -26.02 10.45
C ILE A 68 1.17 -26.16 9.23
N LEU A 69 1.95 -25.12 8.91
CA LEU A 69 2.87 -25.15 7.77
C LEU A 69 3.98 -26.20 7.94
N ARG A 70 4.56 -26.34 9.14
CA ARG A 70 5.57 -27.38 9.40
C ARG A 70 5.00 -28.79 9.27
N THR A 71 3.79 -29.03 9.76
CA THR A 71 3.09 -30.31 9.60
C THR A 71 2.81 -30.62 8.12
N ALA A 72 2.56 -29.59 7.32
CA ALA A 72 2.39 -29.68 5.87
C ALA A 72 3.71 -29.67 5.07
N GLN A 73 4.85 -29.90 5.71
CA GLN A 73 6.18 -30.03 5.08
C GLN A 73 6.72 -28.77 4.39
N PHE A 74 6.23 -27.59 4.76
CA PHE A 74 6.89 -26.33 4.41
C PHE A 74 8.21 -26.20 5.17
N THR A 75 9.22 -25.60 4.54
CA THR A 75 10.56 -25.40 5.15
C THR A 75 10.77 -23.92 5.51
N ASP A 76 11.87 -23.64 6.22
CA ASP A 76 12.24 -22.28 6.66
C ASP A 76 11.12 -21.53 7.39
N VAL A 77 10.32 -22.27 8.16
CA VAL A 77 9.14 -21.73 8.85
C VAL A 77 9.53 -21.08 10.17
N PHE A 78 9.39 -19.76 10.29
CA PHE A 78 9.64 -19.01 11.53
C PHE A 78 8.69 -17.83 11.71
N THR A 79 8.48 -17.41 12.95
CA THR A 79 7.55 -16.31 13.27
C THR A 79 8.29 -15.04 13.69
N ILE A 80 7.73 -13.90 13.30
CA ILE A 80 8.13 -12.57 13.79
C ILE A 80 6.94 -12.03 14.59
N ALA A 81 6.73 -12.62 15.78
CA ALA A 81 5.51 -12.39 16.56
C ALA A 81 5.45 -11.03 17.29
N LYS A 82 6.60 -10.40 17.53
CA LYS A 82 6.69 -9.11 18.26
C LYS A 82 6.62 -7.87 17.37
N ALA A 83 6.50 -8.04 16.06
CA ALA A 83 6.35 -6.91 15.14
C ALA A 83 4.96 -6.27 15.26
N LYS A 84 4.81 -5.04 14.79
CA LYS A 84 3.52 -4.33 14.76
C LYS A 84 2.43 -5.15 14.04
N VAL A 85 2.81 -5.81 12.95
CA VAL A 85 1.98 -6.81 12.28
C VAL A 85 2.74 -8.13 12.40
N PRO A 86 2.30 -9.05 13.28
CA PRO A 86 2.91 -10.37 13.40
C PRO A 86 2.82 -11.13 12.07
N ILE A 87 3.93 -11.76 11.67
CA ILE A 87 3.98 -12.58 10.45
C ILE A 87 4.63 -13.94 10.72
N CYS A 88 4.24 -14.94 9.93
CA CYS A 88 4.89 -16.23 9.80
C CYS A 88 5.56 -16.30 8.42
N LYS A 89 6.88 -16.43 8.36
CA LYS A 89 7.63 -16.65 7.12
C LYS A 89 7.78 -18.14 6.85
N PHE A 90 7.80 -18.50 5.57
CA PHE A 90 7.91 -19.88 5.12
C PHE A 90 8.55 -19.97 3.73
N PHE A 91 9.01 -21.17 3.37
CA PHE A 91 9.33 -21.59 2.02
C PHE A 91 8.46 -22.79 1.64
N ASP A 92 7.87 -22.76 0.45
CA ASP A 92 7.13 -23.87 -0.14
C ASP A 92 8.02 -24.65 -1.10
N PRO A 93 8.51 -25.86 -0.74
CA PRO A 93 9.35 -26.66 -1.62
C PRO A 93 8.67 -27.09 -2.93
N ALA A 94 7.34 -27.19 -2.96
CA ALA A 94 6.61 -27.64 -4.14
C ALA A 94 6.56 -26.56 -5.24
N THR A 95 6.47 -25.29 -4.84
CA THR A 95 6.40 -24.15 -5.77
C THR A 95 7.71 -23.36 -5.85
N ALA A 96 8.68 -23.66 -4.99
CA ALA A 96 9.92 -22.92 -4.80
C ALA A 96 9.70 -21.42 -4.48
N LEU A 97 8.65 -21.12 -3.72
CA LEU A 97 8.28 -19.76 -3.33
C LEU A 97 8.50 -19.54 -1.84
N ALA A 98 9.18 -18.44 -1.52
CA ALA A 98 9.18 -17.89 -0.17
C ALA A 98 7.94 -17.01 0.01
N GLY A 99 7.43 -16.93 1.23
CA GLY A 99 6.30 -16.06 1.54
C GLY A 99 6.19 -15.68 3.00
N ASP A 100 5.31 -14.73 3.26
CA ASP A 100 4.86 -14.40 4.60
C ASP A 100 3.34 -14.46 4.73
N ILE A 101 2.88 -14.94 5.89
CA ILE A 101 1.46 -15.01 6.26
C ILE A 101 1.25 -14.16 7.50
N ASN A 102 0.40 -13.13 7.37
CA ASN A 102 -0.21 -12.44 8.52
C ASN A 102 -1.63 -12.96 8.75
N ILE A 103 -2.25 -12.55 9.85
CA ILE A 103 -3.62 -12.91 10.20
C ILE A 103 -4.46 -11.63 10.27
N ASN A 104 -5.60 -11.62 9.58
CA ASN A 104 -6.58 -10.53 9.62
C ASN A 104 -6.03 -9.12 9.36
N ASN A 105 -4.92 -8.96 8.61
CA ASN A 105 -4.44 -7.62 8.19
C ASN A 105 -5.24 -7.11 6.98
N LEU A 106 -6.53 -6.83 7.21
CA LEU A 106 -7.47 -6.47 6.16
C LEU A 106 -7.17 -5.10 5.55
N MET A 107 -6.53 -4.21 6.31
CA MET A 107 -6.02 -2.92 5.81
C MET A 107 -5.01 -3.11 4.67
N ALA A 108 -4.13 -4.12 4.75
CA ALA A 108 -3.18 -4.39 3.68
C ALA A 108 -3.85 -4.88 2.39
N LEU A 109 -4.99 -5.57 2.50
CA LEU A 109 -5.81 -5.96 1.35
C LEU A 109 -6.38 -4.72 0.64
N GLN A 110 -6.92 -3.76 1.41
CA GLN A 110 -7.46 -2.52 0.84
C GLN A 110 -6.37 -1.66 0.21
N ASN A 111 -5.20 -1.54 0.83
CA ASN A 111 -4.05 -0.83 0.26
C ASN A 111 -3.60 -1.42 -1.07
N THR A 112 -3.63 -2.75 -1.15
CA THR A 112 -3.30 -3.48 -2.38
C THR A 112 -4.35 -3.24 -3.47
N ARG A 113 -5.64 -3.28 -3.11
CA ARG A 113 -6.77 -2.97 -4.01
C ARG A 113 -6.68 -1.54 -4.54
N LEU A 114 -6.35 -0.57 -3.68
CA LEU A 114 -6.18 0.83 -4.05
C LEU A 114 -5.09 1.01 -5.10
N ILE A 115 -3.89 0.45 -4.87
CA ILE A 115 -2.78 0.54 -5.83
C ILE A 115 -3.15 -0.12 -7.16
N ARG A 116 -3.81 -1.29 -7.12
CA ARG A 116 -4.26 -1.98 -8.32
C ARG A 116 -5.23 -1.11 -9.12
N ARG A 117 -6.19 -0.47 -8.45
CA ARG A 117 -7.17 0.40 -9.11
C ARG A 117 -6.52 1.62 -9.74
N TYR A 118 -5.53 2.24 -9.09
CA TYR A 118 -4.73 3.29 -9.74
C TYR A 118 -3.97 2.78 -10.97
N ALA A 119 -3.43 1.56 -10.91
CA ALA A 119 -2.73 0.95 -12.03
C ALA A 119 -3.62 0.66 -13.25
N ASP A 120 -4.94 0.58 -13.05
CA ASP A 120 -5.92 0.36 -14.12
C ASP A 120 -6.39 1.67 -14.79
N LEU A 121 -6.12 2.83 -14.17
CA LEU A 121 -6.52 4.14 -14.69
C LEU A 121 -5.67 4.63 -15.87
N ASP A 122 -4.40 4.23 -15.93
CA ASP A 122 -3.49 4.60 -17.03
C ASP A 122 -2.40 3.52 -17.22
N PRO A 123 -2.12 3.09 -18.46
CA PRO A 123 -1.18 2.00 -18.73
C PRO A 123 0.26 2.29 -18.26
N ARG A 124 0.63 3.56 -18.06
CA ARG A 124 1.97 3.97 -17.58
C ARG A 124 2.11 3.83 -16.07
N VAL A 125 1.02 3.81 -15.30
CA VAL A 125 1.06 3.82 -13.82
C VAL A 125 1.75 2.58 -13.29
N ARG A 126 1.33 1.39 -13.74
CA ARG A 126 1.91 0.13 -13.28
C ARG A 126 3.43 0.03 -13.52
N PRO A 127 3.95 0.22 -14.75
CA PRO A 127 5.40 0.18 -14.97
C PRO A 127 6.14 1.32 -14.26
N PHE A 128 5.54 2.50 -14.11
CA PHE A 128 6.13 3.60 -13.36
C PHE A 128 6.33 3.24 -11.88
N LEU A 129 5.29 2.74 -11.20
CA LEU A 129 5.38 2.28 -9.81
C LEU A 129 6.41 1.15 -9.66
N PHE A 130 6.47 0.23 -10.63
CA PHE A 130 7.46 -0.83 -10.64
C PHE A 130 8.89 -0.29 -10.72
N LEU A 131 9.16 0.66 -11.63
CA LEU A 131 10.48 1.27 -11.79
C LEU A 131 10.93 2.02 -10.54
N VAL A 132 10.05 2.84 -9.94
CA VAL A 132 10.35 3.56 -8.69
C VAL A 132 10.67 2.58 -7.56
N LYS A 133 9.86 1.52 -7.40
CA LYS A 133 10.09 0.49 -6.39
C LYS A 133 11.39 -0.28 -6.63
N ALA A 134 11.67 -0.67 -7.87
CA ALA A 134 12.87 -1.40 -8.24
C ALA A 134 14.12 -0.56 -7.98
N TRP A 135 14.10 0.72 -8.37
CA TRP A 135 15.15 1.69 -8.08
C TRP A 135 15.38 1.82 -6.56
N ALA A 136 14.32 2.04 -5.78
CA ALA A 136 14.43 2.19 -4.33
C ALA A 136 15.03 0.95 -3.66
N LYS A 137 14.61 -0.25 -4.10
CA LYS A 137 15.17 -1.52 -3.62
C LYS A 137 16.65 -1.67 -4.00
N ALA A 138 17.02 -1.36 -5.24
CA ALA A 138 18.40 -1.43 -5.71
C ALA A 138 19.34 -0.47 -4.96
N ARG A 139 18.82 0.67 -4.47
CA ARG A 139 19.55 1.65 -3.65
C ARG A 139 19.48 1.38 -2.14
N GLY A 140 18.81 0.31 -1.71
CA GLY A 140 18.66 0.00 -0.27
C GLY A 140 17.74 0.97 0.49
N LEU A 141 16.86 1.69 -0.21
CA LEU A 141 15.95 2.70 0.32
C LEU A 141 14.53 2.19 0.59
N ALA A 142 14.31 0.87 0.48
CA ALA A 142 12.99 0.22 0.52
C ALA A 142 12.76 -0.68 1.76
N ASP A 143 13.40 -0.39 2.90
CA ASP A 143 13.34 -1.20 4.13
C ASP A 143 13.07 -0.35 5.39
N ALA A 144 11.79 -0.09 5.66
CA ALA A 144 11.38 0.66 6.85
C ALA A 144 11.66 -0.07 8.17
N ALA A 145 11.66 -1.40 8.16
CA ALA A 145 11.74 -2.19 9.39
C ALA A 145 13.18 -2.31 9.92
N LYS A 146 14.18 -2.41 9.04
CA LYS A 146 15.58 -2.63 9.44
C LYS A 146 16.46 -1.39 9.30
N SER A 147 16.26 -0.56 8.28
CA SER A 147 17.17 0.57 7.98
C SER A 147 16.56 1.94 8.24
N GLY A 148 15.32 2.02 8.72
CA GLY A 148 14.63 3.30 8.94
C GLY A 148 14.42 4.09 7.64
N THR A 149 14.36 3.40 6.50
CA THR A 149 14.07 3.98 5.19
C THR A 149 12.57 3.90 4.88
N ILE A 150 12.17 4.14 3.64
CA ILE A 150 10.75 4.16 3.26
C ILE A 150 10.33 2.73 2.90
N SER A 151 9.13 2.31 3.28
CA SER A 151 8.61 1.00 2.85
C SER A 151 8.30 1.00 1.35
N SER A 152 8.25 -0.18 0.70
CA SER A 152 7.80 -0.28 -0.69
C SER A 152 6.40 0.34 -0.91
N TYR A 153 5.51 0.22 0.07
CA TYR A 153 4.19 0.87 0.05
C TYR A 153 4.30 2.39 0.11
N GLY A 154 5.16 2.93 0.99
CA GLY A 154 5.40 4.37 1.08
C GLY A 154 5.94 4.96 -0.23
N TRP A 155 6.86 4.26 -0.90
CA TRP A 155 7.33 4.65 -2.24
C TRP A 155 6.20 4.67 -3.28
N CYS A 156 5.28 3.70 -3.24
CA CYS A 156 4.11 3.72 -4.11
C CYS A 156 3.21 4.94 -3.83
N MET A 157 3.01 5.31 -2.56
CA MET A 157 2.20 6.49 -2.21
C MET A 157 2.83 7.80 -2.68
N ILE A 158 4.16 7.95 -2.54
CA ILE A 158 4.90 9.11 -3.06
C ILE A 158 4.74 9.21 -4.58
N ALA A 159 4.96 8.09 -5.28
CA ALA A 159 4.86 8.01 -6.73
C ALA A 159 3.42 8.28 -7.24
N LEU A 160 2.39 7.75 -6.58
CA LEU A 160 1.00 8.05 -6.93
C LEU A 160 0.65 9.52 -6.71
N ASN A 161 1.08 10.13 -5.60
CA ASN A 161 0.82 11.54 -5.35
C ASN A 161 1.52 12.45 -6.37
N PHE A 162 2.74 12.11 -6.81
CA PHE A 162 3.38 12.77 -7.95
C PHE A 162 2.49 12.73 -9.19
N LEU A 163 1.99 11.56 -9.57
CA LEU A 163 1.11 11.41 -10.74
C LEU A 163 -0.22 12.17 -10.60
N GLN A 164 -0.73 12.36 -9.39
CA GLN A 164 -1.95 13.15 -9.09
C GLN A 164 -1.73 14.66 -9.15
N THR A 165 -0.54 15.12 -8.73
CA THR A 165 -0.22 16.54 -8.55
C THR A 165 0.60 17.15 -9.69
N ARG A 166 1.11 16.29 -10.59
CA ARG A 166 1.86 16.67 -11.78
C ARG A 166 1.15 17.79 -12.57
N ARG A 167 1.95 18.76 -13.00
CA ARG A 167 1.52 19.87 -13.87
C ARG A 167 2.23 19.78 -15.23
N PRO A 168 1.63 20.33 -16.32
CA PRO A 168 0.31 20.98 -16.38
C PRO A 168 -0.87 19.99 -16.23
N HIS A 169 -0.64 18.69 -16.48
CA HIS A 169 -1.68 17.67 -16.45
C HIS A 169 -1.34 16.54 -15.47
N ARG A 170 -2.31 16.22 -14.62
CA ARG A 170 -2.29 15.01 -13.79
C ARG A 170 -2.49 13.76 -14.65
N ILE A 171 -1.91 12.64 -14.24
CA ILE A 171 -2.01 11.36 -14.94
C ILE A 171 -3.16 10.51 -14.38
N ILE A 172 -3.45 10.67 -13.09
CA ILE A 172 -4.51 9.94 -12.38
C ILE A 172 -5.29 10.90 -11.45
N PRO A 173 -6.57 10.63 -11.15
CA PRO A 173 -7.37 11.40 -10.21
C PRO A 173 -7.09 10.98 -8.75
N SER A 174 -7.80 11.58 -7.78
CA SER A 174 -7.96 10.95 -6.45
C SER A 174 -9.26 10.14 -6.41
N LEU A 175 -9.14 8.83 -6.20
CA LEU A 175 -10.30 7.94 -6.06
C LEU A 175 -11.06 8.19 -4.74
N HIS A 176 -10.36 8.66 -3.72
CA HIS A 176 -10.99 9.03 -2.44
C HIS A 176 -11.74 10.36 -2.56
N ALA A 177 -11.21 11.35 -3.29
CA ALA A 177 -11.91 12.62 -3.49
C ALA A 177 -13.24 12.40 -4.24
N ILE A 178 -13.22 11.59 -5.31
CA ILE A 178 -14.43 11.20 -6.05
C ILE A 178 -15.43 10.49 -5.12
N TYR A 179 -14.96 9.56 -4.28
CA TYR A 179 -15.81 8.88 -3.31
C TYR A 179 -16.43 9.85 -2.29
N LEU A 180 -15.64 10.76 -1.73
CA LEU A 180 -16.13 11.73 -0.75
C LEU A 180 -17.15 12.70 -1.36
N GLU A 181 -16.96 13.09 -2.62
CA GLU A 181 -17.95 13.89 -3.36
C GLU A 181 -19.27 13.13 -3.57
N ARG A 182 -19.20 11.85 -3.92
CA ARG A 182 -20.39 10.99 -4.03
C ARG A 182 -21.08 10.82 -2.68
N LEU A 183 -20.32 10.55 -1.63
CA LEU A 183 -20.85 10.40 -0.27
C LEU A 183 -21.57 11.68 0.20
N ALA A 184 -21.01 12.85 -0.11
CA ALA A 184 -21.64 14.14 0.18
C ALA A 184 -22.98 14.36 -0.56
N ARG A 185 -23.20 13.67 -1.68
CA ARG A 185 -24.47 13.64 -2.42
C ARG A 185 -25.43 12.55 -1.95
N GLY A 186 -25.06 11.78 -0.93
CA GLY A 186 -25.81 10.61 -0.47
C GLY A 186 -25.61 9.36 -1.35
N GLU A 187 -24.59 9.35 -2.20
CA GLU A 187 -24.24 8.23 -3.08
C GLU A 187 -23.03 7.47 -2.49
N GLY A 188 -23.23 6.22 -2.08
CA GLY A 188 -22.16 5.36 -1.57
C GLY A 188 -22.34 4.97 -0.12
N VAL A 189 -21.63 3.92 0.28
CA VAL A 189 -21.74 3.33 1.62
C VAL A 189 -20.33 3.27 2.22
N PRO A 190 -20.08 3.94 3.36
CA PRO A 190 -18.82 3.79 4.09
C PRO A 190 -18.60 2.34 4.50
N VAL A 191 -17.35 1.89 4.44
CA VAL A 191 -16.96 0.53 4.85
C VAL A 191 -15.87 0.68 5.88
N TYR A 192 -16.10 0.22 7.11
CA TYR A 192 -15.12 0.40 8.18
C TYR A 192 -14.30 -0.86 8.43
N ILE A 193 -12.98 -0.69 8.49
CA ILE A 193 -12.01 -1.70 8.95
C ILE A 193 -11.15 -1.02 10.01
N GLU A 194 -11.02 -1.63 11.19
CA GLU A 194 -10.24 -1.07 12.31
C GLU A 194 -10.64 0.38 12.66
N GLY A 195 -11.93 0.72 12.53
CA GLY A 195 -12.44 2.08 12.79
C GLY A 195 -12.16 3.11 11.69
N HIS A 196 -11.59 2.69 10.57
CA HIS A 196 -11.27 3.55 9.43
C HIS A 196 -12.16 3.25 8.23
N ASP A 197 -12.71 4.29 7.59
CA ASP A 197 -13.43 4.15 6.33
C ASP A 197 -12.46 3.83 5.20
N VAL A 198 -12.58 2.60 4.68
CA VAL A 198 -11.75 2.06 3.60
C VAL A 198 -12.43 2.13 2.23
N ALA A 199 -13.60 2.78 2.13
CA ALA A 199 -14.25 2.97 0.85
C ALA A 199 -13.52 4.03 -0.02
N PHE A 200 -13.47 3.77 -1.32
CA PHE A 200 -12.97 4.68 -2.34
C PHE A 200 -13.66 4.37 -3.67
N ALA A 201 -13.60 5.29 -4.65
CA ALA A 201 -14.32 5.15 -5.90
C ALA A 201 -13.59 4.17 -6.82
N ASP A 202 -13.99 2.90 -6.80
CA ASP A 202 -13.26 1.81 -7.46
C ASP A 202 -14.11 0.98 -8.41
N ASP A 203 -15.31 1.48 -8.74
CA ASP A 203 -16.20 0.94 -9.75
C ASP A 203 -15.66 1.16 -11.17
N GLU A 204 -16.02 0.24 -12.08
CA GLU A 204 -15.59 0.27 -13.49
C GLU A 204 -16.01 1.56 -14.21
N ARG A 205 -17.08 2.22 -13.76
CA ARG A 205 -17.50 3.50 -14.31
C ARG A 205 -16.47 4.60 -14.07
N VAL A 206 -15.82 4.65 -12.90
CA VAL A 206 -14.74 5.62 -12.64
C VAL A 206 -13.60 5.46 -13.65
N ILE A 207 -13.23 4.21 -13.95
CA ILE A 207 -12.16 3.90 -14.92
C ILE A 207 -12.59 4.34 -16.33
N ALA A 208 -13.80 3.98 -16.75
CA ALA A 208 -14.34 4.33 -18.06
C ALA A 208 -14.44 5.85 -18.26
N ASP A 209 -14.98 6.57 -17.27
CA ASP A 209 -15.12 8.03 -17.29
C ASP A 209 -13.74 8.71 -17.35
N TRP A 210 -12.76 8.21 -16.58
CA TRP A 210 -11.39 8.71 -16.62
C TRP A 210 -10.74 8.49 -17.99
N HIS A 211 -10.86 7.29 -18.57
CA HIS A 211 -10.31 7.00 -19.89
C HIS A 211 -10.93 7.86 -20.98
N ALA A 212 -12.25 8.13 -20.91
CA ALA A 212 -12.93 9.01 -21.85
C ALA A 212 -12.42 10.45 -21.75
N LEU A 213 -12.26 10.97 -20.54
CA LEU A 213 -11.67 12.30 -20.32
C LEU A 213 -10.25 12.40 -20.87
N MET A 214 -9.40 11.41 -20.59
CA MET A 214 -8.01 11.42 -21.07
C MET A 214 -7.90 11.34 -22.59
N ARG A 215 -8.80 10.60 -23.28
CA ARG A 215 -8.88 10.59 -24.74
C ARG A 215 -9.30 11.95 -25.29
N SER A 216 -10.34 12.56 -24.73
CA SER A 216 -10.82 13.88 -25.13
C SER A 216 -9.75 14.96 -24.98
N LEU A 217 -8.97 14.93 -23.88
CA LEU A 217 -7.84 15.83 -23.67
C LEU A 217 -6.71 15.61 -24.69
N ALA A 218 -6.41 14.36 -25.03
CA ALA A 218 -5.39 14.03 -26.02
C ALA A 218 -5.78 14.46 -27.45
N GLU A 219 -7.08 14.49 -27.77
CA GLU A 219 -7.60 14.98 -29.05
C GLU A 219 -7.66 16.51 -29.11
N SER A 220 -7.99 17.16 -27.98
CA SER A 220 -8.17 18.62 -27.91
C SER A 220 -6.85 19.39 -27.81
N ALA A 221 -5.79 18.77 -27.28
CA ALA A 221 -4.48 19.38 -27.15
C ALA A 221 -3.54 18.89 -28.26
N SER A 222 -2.78 19.78 -28.89
CA SER A 222 -1.58 19.45 -29.68
C SER A 222 -0.43 18.89 -28.82
N LEU A 223 -0.71 18.52 -27.57
CA LEU A 223 0.25 18.10 -26.57
C LEU A 223 0.15 16.59 -26.38
N ARG A 224 1.21 15.88 -26.79
CA ARG A 224 1.42 14.50 -26.33
C ARG A 224 1.62 14.54 -24.81
N GLY A 225 0.87 13.71 -24.08
CA GLY A 225 1.16 13.44 -22.67
C GLY A 225 2.56 12.80 -22.51
N PRO A 226 3.16 12.85 -21.30
CA PRO A 226 4.52 12.38 -21.08
C PRO A 226 4.64 10.86 -21.33
N THR A 227 5.73 10.42 -21.91
CA THR A 227 6.13 9.02 -21.96
C THR A 227 6.43 8.49 -20.56
N LEU A 228 6.52 7.16 -20.43
CA LEU A 228 6.96 6.54 -19.18
C LEU A 228 8.36 7.02 -18.75
N ALA A 229 9.29 7.18 -19.70
CA ALA A 229 10.65 7.64 -19.42
C ALA A 229 10.65 9.08 -18.90
N GLU A 230 9.88 9.98 -19.53
CA GLU A 230 9.71 11.35 -19.06
C GLU A 230 9.11 11.40 -17.65
N LEU A 231 8.09 10.58 -17.36
CA LEU A 231 7.52 10.49 -16.00
C LEU A 231 8.55 10.08 -14.95
N VAL A 232 9.45 9.15 -15.27
CA VAL A 232 10.50 8.71 -14.34
C VAL A 232 11.52 9.82 -14.10
N VAL A 233 11.97 10.50 -15.15
CA VAL A 233 12.91 11.63 -15.03
C VAL A 233 12.27 12.78 -14.26
N GLU A 234 11.05 13.17 -14.61
CA GLU A 234 10.28 14.22 -13.93
C GLU A 234 10.05 13.86 -12.45
N PHE A 235 9.81 12.59 -12.13
CA PHE A 235 9.63 12.14 -10.74
C PHE A 235 10.87 12.37 -9.89
N PHE A 236 12.04 11.96 -10.38
CA PHE A 236 13.30 12.16 -9.64
C PHE A 236 13.68 13.64 -9.57
N HIS A 237 13.48 14.40 -10.64
CA HIS A 237 13.65 15.85 -10.62
C HIS A 237 12.75 16.53 -9.58
N TRP A 238 11.45 16.16 -9.57
CA TRP A 238 10.47 16.67 -8.64
C TRP A 238 10.87 16.36 -7.18
N MET A 239 11.28 15.14 -6.88
CA MET A 239 11.76 14.79 -5.55
C MET A 239 13.04 15.55 -5.19
N ALA A 240 14.00 15.69 -6.10
CA ALA A 240 15.27 16.33 -5.79
C ALA A 240 15.15 17.85 -5.56
N HIS A 241 14.25 18.52 -6.29
CA HIS A 241 14.31 19.97 -6.46
C HIS A 241 13.00 20.70 -6.19
N GLU A 242 11.85 20.05 -6.39
CA GLU A 242 10.56 20.75 -6.38
C GLU A 242 9.71 20.42 -5.17
N LEU A 243 9.82 19.22 -4.60
CA LEU A 243 9.00 18.76 -3.49
C LEU A 243 9.29 19.59 -2.22
N PRO A 244 8.33 20.39 -1.72
CA PRO A 244 8.53 21.22 -0.53
C PRO A 244 8.42 20.40 0.77
N TYR A 245 9.40 19.52 1.01
CA TYR A 245 9.47 18.57 2.14
C TYR A 245 9.13 19.21 3.48
N GLU A 246 9.63 20.41 3.77
CA GLU A 246 9.47 21.08 5.06
C GLU A 246 8.03 21.46 5.37
N ARG A 247 7.24 21.78 4.34
CA ARG A 247 5.94 22.45 4.48
C ARG A 247 4.75 21.57 4.10
N GLN A 248 4.96 20.58 3.25
CA GLN A 248 3.87 19.79 2.67
C GLN A 248 3.84 18.35 3.14
N VAL A 249 2.64 17.77 3.07
CA VAL A 249 2.33 16.36 3.26
C VAL A 249 1.82 15.83 1.94
N LEU A 250 2.38 14.71 1.48
CA LEU A 250 1.90 14.03 0.29
C LEU A 250 0.65 13.23 0.67
N SER A 251 -0.50 13.58 0.09
CA SER A 251 -1.77 12.89 0.33
C SER A 251 -2.35 12.31 -0.95
N VAL A 252 -2.28 10.98 -1.06
CA VAL A 252 -2.96 10.25 -2.15
C VAL A 252 -4.48 10.31 -1.99
N ARG A 253 -4.96 10.42 -0.75
CA ARG A 253 -6.39 10.54 -0.41
C ARG A 253 -6.97 11.85 -0.93
N ALA A 254 -6.30 12.98 -0.68
CA ALA A 254 -6.76 14.27 -1.16
C ALA A 254 -6.37 14.51 -2.63
N GLY A 255 -5.33 13.83 -3.13
CA GLY A 255 -4.82 14.04 -4.48
C GLY A 255 -4.00 15.32 -4.61
N GLU A 256 -3.44 15.80 -3.49
CA GLU A 256 -2.77 17.08 -3.37
C GLU A 256 -1.60 17.03 -2.39
N LEU A 257 -0.88 18.15 -2.32
CA LEU A 257 0.08 18.45 -1.27
C LEU A 257 -0.65 19.26 -0.20
N ILE A 258 -0.77 18.71 1.01
CA ILE A 258 -1.49 19.34 2.13
C ILE A 258 -0.48 20.06 3.04
N PRO A 259 -0.73 21.31 3.46
CA PRO A 259 0.12 21.97 4.43
C PRO A 259 0.25 21.15 5.72
N LYS A 260 1.50 20.98 6.20
CA LYS A 260 1.77 20.30 7.47
C LYS A 260 1.11 20.97 8.67
N ALA A 261 0.84 22.28 8.58
CA ALA A 261 0.12 23.01 9.61
C ALA A 261 -1.30 22.44 9.81
N ASP A 262 -2.00 22.19 8.70
CA ASP A 262 -3.38 21.67 8.68
C ASP A 262 -3.45 20.25 9.26
N LYS A 263 -2.37 19.47 9.09
CA LYS A 263 -2.22 18.12 9.67
C LYS A 263 -1.64 18.10 11.10
N GLY A 264 -1.23 19.25 11.64
CA GLY A 264 -0.49 19.31 12.91
C GLY A 264 0.90 18.66 12.86
N TRP A 265 1.40 18.32 11.67
CA TRP A 265 2.71 17.69 11.46
C TRP A 265 3.85 18.71 11.28
N GLY A 266 3.52 20.00 11.31
CA GLY A 266 4.52 21.10 11.26
C GLY A 266 5.18 21.38 12.62
N LYS A 267 4.64 20.85 13.72
CA LYS A 267 5.23 20.99 15.05
C LYS A 267 6.36 19.96 15.24
N HIS A 268 7.47 20.37 15.85
CA HIS A 268 8.58 19.49 16.23
C HIS A 268 9.21 18.70 15.06
N ILE A 269 9.39 19.35 13.90
CA ILE A 269 9.95 18.71 12.69
C ILE A 269 11.30 18.03 12.97
N SER A 270 12.15 18.66 13.79
CA SER A 270 13.47 18.16 14.14
C SER A 270 13.49 16.98 15.11
N SER A 271 12.44 16.74 15.91
CA SER A 271 12.47 15.71 16.97
C SER A 271 11.60 14.48 16.70
N LEU A 272 10.77 14.46 15.64
CA LEU A 272 9.79 13.39 15.41
C LEU A 272 9.80 12.79 13.99
N SER A 273 10.92 12.86 13.25
CA SER A 273 11.03 12.25 11.91
C SER A 273 9.92 12.70 10.95
N ARG A 274 9.67 14.01 10.88
CA ARG A 274 8.64 14.64 10.04
C ARG A 274 9.24 15.44 8.89
N TRP A 275 10.41 15.01 8.39
CA TRP A 275 11.09 15.69 7.31
C TRP A 275 10.44 15.39 5.96
N LEU A 276 10.15 14.11 5.72
CA LEU A 276 9.24 13.65 4.67
C LEU A 276 7.95 13.16 5.34
N CYS A 277 6.81 13.64 4.87
CA CYS A 277 5.50 13.27 5.41
C CYS A 277 4.61 12.72 4.29
N VAL A 278 4.24 11.46 4.41
CA VAL A 278 3.34 10.78 3.48
C VAL A 278 2.16 10.26 4.27
N GLU A 279 0.97 10.76 3.96
CA GLU A 279 -0.27 10.36 4.61
C GLU A 279 -0.66 8.93 4.22
N GLU A 280 -1.10 8.13 5.19
CA GLU A 280 -1.76 6.85 4.92
C GLU A 280 -3.21 7.09 4.44
N PRO A 281 -3.61 6.63 3.24
CA PRO A 281 -4.90 6.99 2.64
C PRO A 281 -6.16 6.60 3.41
N PHE A 282 -6.12 5.49 4.16
CA PHE A 282 -7.24 5.00 4.95
C PHE A 282 -7.13 5.39 6.42
N ASN A 283 -5.91 5.61 6.94
CA ASN A 283 -5.65 6.18 8.25
C ASN A 283 -4.92 7.54 8.16
N PRO A 284 -5.65 8.65 7.93
CA PRO A 284 -5.09 9.99 7.71
C PRO A 284 -4.27 10.57 8.88
N VAL A 285 -4.30 9.93 10.05
CA VAL A 285 -3.52 10.34 11.23
C VAL A 285 -2.11 9.75 11.19
N ARG A 286 -1.89 8.69 10.39
CA ARG A 286 -0.62 7.98 10.29
C ARG A 286 0.28 8.57 9.20
N ASN A 287 1.52 8.90 9.58
CA ASN A 287 2.61 9.19 8.64
C ASN A 287 3.35 7.89 8.26
N LEU A 288 3.37 7.53 6.98
CA LEU A 288 4.05 6.35 6.45
C LEU A 288 5.59 6.45 6.49
N THR A 289 6.11 7.66 6.59
CA THR A 289 7.56 7.95 6.63
C THR A 289 8.02 8.37 8.02
N ASN A 290 7.29 7.98 9.08
CA ASN A 290 7.66 8.25 10.47
C ASN A 290 9.00 7.64 10.90
N ALA A 291 9.49 6.61 10.21
CA ALA A 291 10.81 6.03 10.44
C ALA A 291 11.95 6.83 9.78
N VAL A 292 11.64 7.74 8.84
CA VAL A 292 12.63 8.48 8.06
C VAL A 292 13.21 9.63 8.89
N THR A 293 14.44 9.43 9.36
CA THR A 293 15.20 10.47 10.05
C THR A 293 15.71 11.53 9.07
N PHE A 294 16.21 12.65 9.61
CA PHE A 294 16.88 13.66 8.78
C PHE A 294 18.06 13.09 7.98
N LEU A 295 18.90 12.27 8.63
CA LEU A 295 20.06 11.64 7.98
C LEU A 295 19.62 10.67 6.88
N SER A 296 18.59 9.86 7.14
CA SER A 296 18.02 8.96 6.14
C SER A 296 17.46 9.72 4.94
N LEU A 297 16.84 10.90 5.18
CA LEU A 297 16.36 11.77 4.11
C LEU A 297 17.51 12.36 3.29
N LEU A 298 18.59 12.83 3.91
CA LEU A 298 19.76 13.33 3.18
C LEU A 298 20.37 12.25 2.29
N GLY A 299 20.52 11.04 2.80
CA GLY A 299 20.99 9.90 2.01
C GLY A 299 20.06 9.58 0.84
N LEU A 300 18.75 9.60 1.08
CA LEU A 300 17.74 9.43 0.03
C LEU A 300 17.88 10.51 -1.05
N LEU A 301 17.93 11.79 -0.67
CA LEU A 301 18.04 12.90 -1.62
C LEU A 301 19.34 12.85 -2.42
N SER A 302 20.45 12.42 -1.80
CA SER A 302 21.70 12.20 -2.53
C SER A 302 21.58 11.12 -3.61
N GLU A 303 20.81 10.06 -3.38
CA GLU A 303 20.59 9.02 -4.39
C GLU A 303 19.60 9.46 -5.48
N VAL A 304 18.57 10.24 -5.10
CA VAL A 304 17.63 10.85 -6.06
C VAL A 304 18.38 11.81 -6.99
N GLN A 305 19.24 12.69 -6.46
CA GLN A 305 20.02 13.65 -7.26
C GLN A 305 21.03 12.99 -8.22
N ARG A 306 21.43 11.74 -7.96
CA ARG A 306 22.32 10.96 -8.83
C ARG A 306 21.58 10.25 -9.97
N SER A 307 20.26 10.17 -9.91
CA SER A 307 19.40 9.36 -10.80
C SER A 307 18.72 10.22 -11.84
#